data_AF-A0A974N981-F1
#
_entry.id   AF-A0A974N981-F1
#
_cell.length_a   1.000
_cell.length_b   1.000
_cell.length_c   1.000
_cell.angle_alpha   90.00
_cell.angle_beta   90.00
_cell.angle_gamma   90.00
#
_symmetry.space_group_name_H-M   'P 1'
#
loop_
_entity.id
_entity.type
_entity.pdbx_description
1 polymer ?
#
loop_
_entity_poly.entity_id
_entity_poly.type
_entity_poly.pdbx_seq_one_letter_code
_entity_poly.pdbx_strand_id
1 'polypeptide(L)'
;MLTVDEILSRLVELLSQEGETYYARVLEIRRLQFVKAPGEAERRDVAIDILRMYGGMGSFNDLVLQDGVRTPSGSNRRLNSLRNALYEAASRLATTR
;
A
#
# COMPACT_ATOMS: atom_id res chain seq x y z
N MET A 1 -15.41 -6.01 -2.80
CA MET A 1 -14.38 -4.94 -2.71
C MET A 1 -13.30 -5.47 -1.77
N LEU A 2 -12.02 -5.35 -2.10
CA LEU A 2 -10.95 -5.84 -1.22
C LEU A 2 -10.87 -4.98 0.05
N THR A 3 -10.56 -5.62 1.19
CA THR A 3 -10.27 -4.93 2.45
C THR A 3 -8.87 -4.31 2.42
N VAL A 4 -8.59 -3.35 3.32
CA VAL A 4 -7.25 -2.75 3.46
C VAL A 4 -6.19 -3.83 3.72
N ASP A 5 -6.51 -4.80 4.58
CA ASP A 5 -5.63 -5.91 4.91
C ASP A 5 -5.24 -6.74 3.67
N GLU A 6 -6.23 -7.13 2.87
CA GLU A 6 -6.03 -7.91 1.63
C GLU A 6 -5.23 -7.13 0.59
N ILE A 7 -5.48 -5.82 0.45
CA ILE A 7 -4.74 -4.99 -0.51
C ILE A 7 -3.28 -4.86 -0.09
N LEU A 8 -3.02 -4.60 1.20
CA LEU A 8 -1.66 -4.52 1.73
C LEU A 8 -0.92 -5.85 1.55
N SER A 9 -1.57 -6.99 1.81
CA SER A 9 -0.97 -8.32 1.58
C SER A 9 -0.51 -8.50 0.14
N ARG A 10 -1.38 -8.17 -0.82
CA ARG A 10 -1.10 -8.32 -2.25
C ARG A 10 -0.01 -7.36 -2.74
N LEU A 11 0.08 -6.18 -2.15
CA LEU A 11 1.18 -5.25 -2.42
C LEU A 11 2.51 -5.78 -1.89
N VAL A 12 2.54 -6.27 -0.64
CA VAL A 12 3.75 -6.86 -0.05
C VAL A 12 4.23 -8.03 -0.88
N GLU A 13 3.32 -8.93 -1.30
CA GLU A 13 3.64 -10.07 -2.15
C GLU A 13 4.23 -9.62 -3.50
N LEU A 14 3.54 -8.70 -4.20
CA LEU A 14 3.99 -8.19 -5.49
C LEU A 14 5.36 -7.53 -5.40
N LEU A 15 5.57 -6.63 -4.43
CA LEU A 15 6.83 -5.91 -4.28
C LEU A 15 7.97 -6.88 -3.94
N SER A 16 7.72 -7.86 -3.06
CA SER A 16 8.70 -8.89 -2.71
C SER A 16 9.10 -9.75 -3.90
N GLN A 17 8.13 -10.15 -4.75
CA GLN A 17 8.38 -10.92 -5.97
C GLN A 17 9.25 -10.15 -6.97
N GLU A 18 9.11 -8.83 -7.01
CA GLU A 18 9.82 -7.93 -7.92
C GLU A 18 11.13 -7.40 -7.32
N GLY A 19 11.53 -7.93 -6.15
CA GLY A 19 12.76 -7.54 -5.46
C GLY A 19 12.71 -6.16 -4.79
N GLU A 20 11.56 -5.49 -4.78
CA GLU A 20 11.41 -4.22 -4.07
C GLU A 20 11.16 -4.46 -2.58
N THR A 21 12.23 -4.30 -1.79
CA THR A 21 12.25 -4.63 -0.37
C THR A 21 11.86 -3.48 0.54
N TYR A 22 12.10 -2.22 0.13
CA TYR A 22 11.84 -1.08 1.00
C TYR A 22 10.34 -0.88 1.21
N TYR A 23 9.58 -0.68 0.14
CA TYR A 23 8.14 -0.49 0.24
C TYR A 23 7.40 -1.76 0.67
N ALA A 24 7.91 -2.96 0.34
CA ALA A 24 7.36 -4.21 0.89
C ALA A 24 7.40 -4.20 2.42
N ARG A 25 8.54 -3.83 3.01
CA ARG A 25 8.67 -3.75 4.47
C ARG A 25 7.77 -2.66 5.09
N VAL A 26 7.72 -1.47 4.48
CA VAL A 26 6.88 -0.38 4.99
C VAL A 26 5.39 -0.79 4.98
N LEU A 27 4.92 -1.41 3.91
CA LEU A 27 3.53 -1.84 3.78
C LEU A 27 3.20 -3.00 4.71
N GLU A 28 4.14 -3.92 4.95
CA GLU A 28 3.94 -4.99 5.93
C GLU A 28 3.79 -4.43 7.36
N ILE A 29 4.58 -3.40 7.72
CA ILE A 29 4.42 -2.72 9.01
C ILE A 29 3.01 -2.12 9.12
N ARG A 30 2.53 -1.43 8.09
CA ARG A 30 1.16 -0.86 8.08
C ARG A 30 0.09 -1.95 8.16
N ARG A 31 0.28 -3.08 7.49
CA ARG A 31 -0.62 -4.24 7.55
C ARG A 31 -0.72 -4.78 8.98
N LEU A 32 0.42 -5.03 9.62
CA LEU A 32 0.46 -5.54 10.98
C LEU A 32 -0.15 -4.55 11.98
N GLN A 33 0.07 -3.25 11.80
CA GLN A 33 -0.58 -2.21 12.61
C GLN A 33 -2.10 -2.23 12.40
N PHE A 34 -2.57 -2.36 11.16
CA PHE A 34 -4.00 -2.41 10.83
C PHE A 34 -4.71 -3.63 11.42
N VAL A 35 -4.08 -4.82 11.32
CA VAL A 35 -4.65 -6.08 11.86
C VAL A 35 -4.69 -6.07 13.39
N LYS A 36 -3.66 -5.50 14.03
CA LYS A 36 -3.56 -5.44 15.50
C LYS A 36 -4.31 -4.27 16.12
N ALA A 37 -4.83 -3.35 15.31
CA ALA A 37 -5.60 -2.21 15.79
C ALA A 37 -6.84 -2.69 16.56
N PRO A 38 -7.03 -2.27 17.83
CA PRO A 38 -8.07 -2.79 18.71
C PRO A 38 -9.48 -2.35 18.30
N GLY A 39 -9.61 -1.21 17.60
CA GLY A 39 -10.89 -0.68 17.18
C GLY A 39 -10.82 0.12 15.87
N GLU A 40 -11.96 0.70 15.52
CA GLU A 40 -12.10 1.50 14.30
C GLU A 40 -11.27 2.78 14.33
N ALA A 41 -11.13 3.41 15.50
CA ALA A 41 -10.33 4.62 15.68
C ALA A 41 -8.85 4.38 15.35
N GLU A 42 -8.25 3.29 15.86
CA GLU A 42 -6.85 2.98 15.57
C GLU A 42 -6.67 2.50 14.12
N ARG A 43 -7.65 1.79 13.55
CA ARG A 43 -7.63 1.46 12.11
C ARG A 43 -7.68 2.71 11.24
N ARG A 44 -8.42 3.73 11.67
CA ARG A 44 -8.48 5.03 11.01
C ARG A 44 -7.14 5.77 11.10
N ASP A 45 -6.46 5.73 12.24
CA ASP A 45 -5.11 6.31 12.37
C ASP A 45 -4.11 5.64 11.44
N VAL A 46 -4.13 4.31 11.35
CA VAL A 46 -3.31 3.56 10.39
C VAL A 46 -3.67 3.92 8.94
N ALA A 47 -4.95 4.13 8.63
CA ALA A 47 -5.38 4.57 7.30
C ALA A 47 -4.83 5.97 6.96
N ILE A 48 -4.79 6.89 7.92
CA ILE A 48 -4.17 8.21 7.73
C ILE A 48 -2.67 8.07 7.46
N ASP A 49 -1.97 7.20 8.19
CA ASP A 49 -0.55 6.93 7.96
C ASP A 49 -0.27 6.28 6.61
N ILE A 50 -1.18 5.44 6.11
CA ILE A 50 -1.13 4.91 4.74
C ILE A 50 -1.28 6.04 3.72
N LEU A 51 -2.24 6.95 3.90
CA LEU A 51 -2.46 8.07 2.97
C LEU A 51 -1.25 9.01 2.90
N ARG A 52 -0.55 9.22 4.02
CA ARG A 52 0.70 10.01 4.05
C ARG A 52 1.79 9.45 3.14
N MET A 53 1.77 8.15 2.84
CA MET A 53 2.74 7.52 1.94
C MET A 53 2.55 7.93 0.46
N TYR A 54 1.40 8.49 0.09
CA TYR A 54 1.08 8.87 -1.30
C TYR A 54 1.51 10.31 -1.65
N GLY A 55 1.93 11.12 -0.67
CA GLY A 55 2.28 12.52 -0.88
C GLY A 55 3.79 12.78 -0.84
N GLY A 56 4.22 13.82 -1.56
CA GLY A 56 5.61 14.29 -1.58
C GLY A 56 6.48 13.66 -2.68
N MET A 57 7.71 14.17 -2.82
CA MET A 57 8.68 13.68 -3.80
C MET A 57 9.29 12.35 -3.32
N GLY A 58 9.29 11.33 -4.17
CA GLY A 58 9.81 10.00 -3.84
C GLY A 58 8.81 9.17 -3.02
N SER A 59 7.53 9.52 -3.08
CA SER A 59 6.44 8.85 -2.36
C SER A 59 6.19 7.44 -2.90
N PHE A 60 5.34 6.67 -2.21
CA PHE A 60 4.93 5.36 -2.69
C PHE A 60 4.23 5.45 -4.05
N ASN A 61 3.59 6.59 -4.34
CA ASN A 61 2.93 6.82 -5.62
C ASN A 61 3.92 6.92 -6.79
N ASP A 62 5.15 7.39 -6.52
CA ASP A 62 6.20 7.59 -7.51
C ASP A 62 6.97 6.29 -7.84
N LEU A 63 6.82 5.25 -7.01
CA LEU A 63 7.57 4.00 -7.20
C LEU A 63 7.21 3.35 -8.55
N VAL A 64 8.21 3.01 -9.33
CA VAL A 64 8.09 2.21 -10.57
C VAL A 64 9.00 1.01 -10.42
N LEU A 65 8.46 -0.19 -10.66
CA LEU A 65 9.22 -1.44 -10.61
C LEU A 65 10.11 -1.56 -11.85
N GLN A 66 11.36 -1.95 -11.64
CA GLN A 66 12.37 -2.13 -12.68
C GLN A 66 13.18 -3.40 -12.41
N ASP A 67 13.48 -4.18 -13.44
CA ASP A 67 14.31 -5.40 -13.35
C ASP A 67 15.78 -5.16 -13.78
N GLY A 68 16.25 -3.91 -13.63
CA GLY A 68 17.59 -3.47 -14.04
C GLY A 68 17.75 -3.17 -15.53
N VAL A 69 16.94 -3.77 -16.41
CA VAL A 69 16.99 -3.54 -17.87
C VAL A 69 15.63 -3.11 -18.43
N ARG A 70 14.53 -3.49 -17.77
CA ARG A 70 13.16 -3.29 -18.24
C ARG A 70 12.25 -2.81 -17.11
N THR A 71 11.17 -2.16 -17.53
CA THR A 71 10.04 -1.82 -16.67
C THR A 71 8.94 -2.84 -16.94
N PRO A 72 8.78 -3.90 -16.12
CA PRO A 72 7.77 -4.92 -16.34
C PRO A 72 6.36 -4.31 -16.34
N SER A 73 5.71 -4.31 -17.50
CA SER A 73 4.44 -3.61 -17.69
C SER A 73 3.27 -4.27 -16.94
N GLY A 74 3.31 -5.60 -16.79
CA GLY A 74 2.32 -6.37 -16.03
C GLY A 74 2.36 -6.03 -14.54
N SER A 75 3.54 -6.10 -13.93
CA SER A 75 3.75 -5.83 -12.50
C SER A 75 3.46 -4.38 -12.14
N ASN A 76 3.90 -3.42 -12.97
CA ASN A 76 3.55 -2.01 -12.78
C ASN A 76 2.05 -1.72 -12.96
N ARG A 77 1.36 -2.40 -13.88
CA ARG A 77 -0.11 -2.28 -14.01
C ARG A 77 -0.81 -2.81 -12.76
N ARG A 78 -0.37 -3.96 -12.24
CA ARG A 78 -0.91 -4.56 -11.02
C ARG A 78 -0.64 -3.67 -9.80
N LEU A 79 0.56 -3.09 -9.71
CA LEU A 79 0.95 -2.14 -8.69
C LEU A 79 0.05 -0.90 -8.70
N ASN A 80 -0.16 -0.30 -9.88
CA ASN A 80 -1.03 0.87 -10.01
C ASN A 80 -2.48 0.55 -9.61
N SER A 81 -3.00 -0.62 -10.00
CA SER A 81 -4.35 -1.04 -9.60
C SER A 81 -4.48 -1.23 -8.09
N LEU A 82 -3.48 -1.84 -7.44
CA LEU A 82 -3.49 -2.05 -5.99
C LEU A 82 -3.30 -0.75 -5.22
N ARG A 83 -2.47 0.17 -5.72
CA ARG A 83 -2.32 1.53 -5.17
C ARG A 83 -3.63 2.28 -5.13
N ASN A 84 -4.34 2.32 -6.26
CA ASN A 84 -5.63 3.01 -6.33
C ASN A 84 -6.64 2.40 -5.36
N ALA A 85 -6.71 1.06 -5.31
CA ALA A 85 -7.58 0.37 -4.36
C ALA A 85 -7.22 0.69 -2.90
N LEU A 86 -5.94 0.74 -2.57
CA LEU A 86 -5.47 1.06 -1.21
C LEU A 86 -5.80 2.51 -0.84
N TYR A 87 -5.53 3.46 -1.74
CA TYR A 87 -5.82 4.87 -1.53
C TYR A 87 -7.32 5.10 -1.29
N GLU A 88 -8.18 4.50 -2.12
CA GLU A 88 -9.63 4.61 -1.96
C GLU A 88 -10.11 3.98 -0.65
N ALA A 89 -9.61 2.79 -0.31
CA ALA A 89 -10.01 2.10 0.93
C ALA A 89 -9.57 2.86 2.17
N ALA A 90 -8.32 3.35 2.20
CA ALA A 90 -7.80 4.17 3.29
C ALA A 90 -8.53 5.52 3.40
N SER A 91 -8.87 6.16 2.27
CA SER A 91 -9.62 7.43 2.27
C SER A 91 -11.01 7.28 2.88
N ARG A 92 -11.73 6.18 2.58
CA ARG A 92 -13.03 5.88 3.18
C ARG A 92 -12.94 5.72 4.71
N LEU A 93 -11.94 5.00 5.20
CA LEU A 93 -11.71 4.85 6.64
C LEU A 93 -11.33 6.17 7.31
N ALA A 94 -10.44 6.96 6.69
CA ALA A 94 -9.99 8.25 7.22
C ALA A 94 -11.13 9.28 7.37
N THR A 95 -12.17 9.17 6.55
CA THR A 95 -13.31 10.10 6.51
C THR A 95 -14.52 9.63 7.30
N THR A 96 -14.54 8.37 7.75
CA THR A 96 -15.62 7.83 8.59
C THR A 96 -15.55 8.49 9.97
N ARG A 97 -16.65 9.13 10.40
CA ARG A 97 -16.78 9.86 11.69
C ARG A 97 -17.16 8.91 12.82
#